data_AF-A0A7J9Q9H1-F1
#
_entry.id   AF-A0A7J9Q9H1-F1
#
_cell.length_a   1.000
_cell.length_b   1.000
_cell.length_c   1.000
_cell.angle_alpha   90.00
_cell.angle_beta   90.00
_cell.angle_gamma   90.00
#
_symmetry.space_group_name_H-M   'P 1'
#
loop_
_entity.id
_entity.type
_entity.pdbx_description
1 polymer ?
#
loop_
_entity_poly.entity_id
_entity_poly.type
_entity_poly.pdbx_seq_one_letter_code
_entity_poly.pdbx_strand_id
1 'polypeptide(L)' 'MKKIHTLPFLLLLLTTLTSMPMNPAFAAGDLDNDGVDDSVDACPNLREDYEGAVDGCPSNFVPWYDEDY' A
#
# COMPACT_ATOMS: atom_id res chain seq x y z
N MET A 1 22.38 -47.00 13.72
CA MET A 1 21.98 -46.12 12.59
C MET A 1 20.81 -45.26 13.06
N LYS A 2 20.99 -43.94 13.27
CA LYS A 2 19.94 -43.03 13.73
C LYS A 2 19.11 -42.58 12.52
N LYS A 3 17.88 -43.08 12.36
CA LYS A 3 16.97 -42.63 11.30
C LYS A 3 16.40 -41.27 11.69
N ILE A 4 17.00 -40.20 11.16
CA ILE A 4 16.54 -38.83 11.37
C ILE A 4 15.18 -38.69 10.65
N HIS A 5 14.11 -38.56 11.41
CA HIS A 5 12.78 -38.26 10.89
C HIS A 5 12.72 -36.78 10.51
N THR A 6 13.22 -36.43 9.32
CA THR A 6 13.08 -35.09 8.74
C THR A 6 11.67 -34.82 8.20
N LEU A 7 10.89 -35.87 7.95
CA LEU A 7 9.53 -35.80 7.41
C LEU A 7 8.55 -34.95 8.26
N PRO A 8 8.47 -35.11 9.61
CA PRO A 8 7.61 -34.24 10.41
C PRO A 8 8.05 -32.78 10.38
N PHE A 9 9.36 -32.51 10.32
CA PHE A 9 9.89 -31.15 10.23
C PHE A 9 9.58 -30.51 8.87
N LEU A 10 9.68 -31.27 7.79
CA LEU A 10 9.32 -30.83 6.45
C LEU A 10 7.81 -30.55 6.35
N LEU A 11 6.97 -31.42 6.92
CA LEU A 11 5.53 -31.23 6.94
C LEU A 11 5.14 -29.95 7.70
N LEU A 12 5.81 -29.68 8.82
CA LEU A 12 5.58 -28.48 9.63
C LEU A 12 5.96 -27.19 8.86
N LEU A 13 7.04 -27.23 8.09
CA LEU A 13 7.49 -26.11 7.25
C LEU A 13 6.52 -25.80 6.11
N LEU A 14 5.95 -26.81 5.46
CA LEU A 14 4.96 -26.58 4.40
C LEU A 14 3.67 -25.97 4.97
N THR A 15 3.21 -26.42 6.14
CA THR A 15 1.96 -25.92 6.73
C THR A 15 2.01 -24.44 7.12
N THR A 16 3.16 -23.94 7.56
CA THR A 16 3.31 -22.53 8.00
C THR A 16 3.39 -21.56 6.83
N LEU A 17 3.96 -21.98 5.69
CA LEU A 17 4.06 -21.16 4.49
C LEU A 17 2.69 -20.94 3.82
N THR A 18 1.79 -21.92 3.90
CA THR A 18 0.45 -21.82 3.29
C THR A 18 -0.58 -21.09 4.15
N SER A 19 -0.27 -20.80 5.42
CA SER A 19 -1.18 -20.13 6.36
C SER A 19 -1.05 -18.61 6.39
N MET A 20 -0.33 -18.00 5.44
CA MET A 20 -0.30 -16.54 5.30
C MET A 20 -1.67 -16.06 4.78
N PRO A 21 -2.44 -15.28 5.56
CA PRO A 21 -3.62 -14.64 5.01
C PRO A 21 -3.17 -13.67 3.92
N MET A 22 -3.74 -13.82 2.72
CA MET A 22 -3.73 -12.78 1.70
C MET A 22 -4.53 -11.59 2.26
N ASN A 23 -3.86 -10.77 3.07
CA ASN A 23 -4.46 -9.57 3.64
C ASN A 23 -4.71 -8.58 2.50
N PRO A 24 -5.96 -8.26 2.16
CA PRO A 24 -6.26 -7.16 1.24
C PRO A 24 -6.03 -5.79 1.90
N ALA A 25 -5.29 -5.73 3.02
CA ALA A 25 -4.98 -4.50 3.73
C ALA A 25 -4.14 -3.50 2.92
N PHE A 26 -3.61 -3.92 1.76
CA PHE A 26 -2.99 -3.04 0.77
C PHE A 26 -3.98 -2.48 -0.27
N ALA A 27 -5.27 -2.81 -0.18
CA ALA A 27 -6.35 -2.05 -0.81
C ALA A 27 -6.96 -1.06 0.20
N ALA A 28 -6.15 -0.52 1.11
CA ALA A 28 -6.48 0.71 1.78
C ALA A 28 -6.46 1.79 0.70
N GLY A 29 -7.63 2.27 0.31
CA GLY A 29 -7.80 3.22 -0.79
C GLY A 29 -7.39 4.61 -0.36
N ASP A 30 -6.16 4.80 0.11
CA ASP A 30 -5.54 6.07 0.46
C ASP A 30 -4.03 5.84 0.31
N LEU A 31 -3.56 5.94 -0.94
CA LEU A 31 -2.26 5.45 -1.38
C LEU A 31 -1.12 6.29 -0.80
N ASP A 32 -1.32 7.59 -0.59
CA ASP A 32 -0.32 8.48 0.02
C ASP A 32 -0.55 8.76 1.52
N ASN A 33 -1.62 8.19 2.10
CA ASN A 33 -1.99 8.22 3.51
C ASN A 33 -2.24 9.62 4.02
N ASP A 34 -2.93 10.41 3.21
CA ASP A 34 -3.29 11.78 3.54
C ASP A 34 -4.64 11.90 4.22
N GLY A 35 -5.50 10.87 4.16
CA GLY A 35 -6.84 10.84 4.74
C GLY A 35 -7.98 11.03 3.73
N VAL A 36 -7.67 11.18 2.44
CA VAL A 36 -8.60 11.22 1.32
C VAL A 36 -8.60 9.85 0.64
N ASP A 37 -9.79 9.36 0.27
CA ASP A 37 -9.88 8.05 -0.37
C ASP A 37 -9.47 8.16 -1.85
N ASP A 38 -8.61 7.26 -2.34
CA ASP A 38 -8.12 7.15 -3.73
C ASP A 38 -9.24 7.24 -4.78
N SER A 39 -10.47 6.82 -4.44
CA SER A 39 -11.62 6.89 -5.36
C SER A 39 -12.15 8.31 -5.58
N VAL A 40 -11.80 9.25 -4.70
CA VAL A 40 -12.18 10.67 -4.75
C VAL A 40 -10.99 11.63 -4.71
N ASP A 41 -9.80 11.13 -4.44
CA ASP A 41 -8.54 11.87 -4.43
C ASP A 41 -8.14 12.32 -5.85
N ALA A 42 -7.96 13.62 -6.03
CA ALA A 42 -7.53 14.21 -7.30
C ALA A 42 -6.02 14.03 -7.57
N CYS A 43 -5.21 13.80 -6.52
CA CYS A 43 -3.79 13.54 -6.58
C CYS A 43 -3.38 12.29 -5.75
N PRO A 44 -3.74 11.04 -6.14
CA PRO A 44 -3.56 9.81 -5.35
C PRO A 44 -2.14 9.40 -4.94
N ASN A 45 -1.12 10.17 -5.31
CA ASN A 45 0.27 9.90 -4.97
C ASN A 45 0.95 11.11 -4.32
N LEU A 46 0.19 12.13 -3.96
CA LEU A 46 0.67 13.39 -3.43
C LEU A 46 -0.20 13.87 -2.29
N ARG A 47 0.34 13.69 -1.08
CA ARG A 47 -0.33 14.06 0.17
C ARG A 47 -0.88 15.48 0.18
N GLU A 48 -2.16 15.60 0.48
CA GLU A 48 -2.91 16.81 0.82
C GLU A 48 -2.20 17.68 1.88
N ASP A 49 -2.25 19.00 1.71
CA ASP A 49 -1.66 19.98 2.64
C ASP A 49 -2.68 20.56 3.63
N TYR A 50 -3.96 20.26 3.43
CA TYR A 50 -5.08 20.69 4.26
C TYR A 50 -5.27 22.21 4.29
N GLU A 51 -4.74 22.90 3.28
CA GLU A 51 -4.98 24.32 3.07
C GLU A 51 -6.10 24.46 2.03
N GLY A 52 -7.22 25.10 2.37
CA GLY A 52 -8.31 25.29 1.41
C GLY A 52 -9.23 24.07 1.24
N ALA A 53 -9.40 23.59 0.00
CA ALA A 53 -10.31 22.49 -0.31
C ALA A 53 -9.61 21.16 -0.09
N VAL A 54 -10.28 20.22 0.60
CA VAL A 54 -9.75 18.87 0.82
C VAL A 54 -10.18 18.00 -0.35
N ASP A 55 -9.43 18.07 -1.45
CA ASP A 55 -9.66 17.31 -2.67
C ASP A 55 -8.57 16.27 -2.95
N GLY A 56 -7.59 16.15 -2.06
CA GLY A 56 -6.46 15.23 -2.18
C GLY A 56 -5.24 15.88 -2.86
N CYS A 57 -5.33 17.15 -3.26
CA CYS A 57 -4.21 17.89 -3.84
C CYS A 57 -3.85 19.12 -2.98
N PRO A 58 -2.56 19.43 -2.80
CA PRO A 58 -2.16 20.69 -2.18
C PRO A 58 -2.79 21.91 -2.85
N SER A 59 -3.24 22.90 -2.09
CA SER A 59 -3.88 24.11 -2.65
C SER A 59 -3.01 24.91 -3.62
N ASN A 60 -1.71 24.85 -3.43
CA ASN A 60 -0.70 25.48 -4.26
C ASN A 60 -0.09 24.50 -5.27
N PHE A 61 -0.74 23.36 -5.51
CA PHE A 61 -0.31 22.38 -6.49
C PHE A 61 -0.35 23.01 -7.88
N VAL A 62 0.83 23.32 -8.39
CA VAL A 62 1.04 23.66 -9.79
C VAL A 62 1.50 22.36 -10.45
N PRO A 63 0.63 21.67 -11.23
CA PRO A 63 1.05 20.53 -12.03
C PRO A 63 2.03 21.11 -13.04
N TRP A 64 3.31 20.93 -12.74
CA TRP A 64 4.49 21.38 -13.50
C TRP A 64 4.12 21.93 -14.87
N TYR A 65 3.98 23.26 -14.97
CA TYR A 65 3.94 23.90 -16.26
C TYR A 65 5.28 23.60 -16.91
N ASP A 66 5.26 22.88 -18.03
CA ASP A 66 6.36 22.87 -18.97
C ASP A 66 6.54 24.35 -19.41
N GLU A 67 7.42 25.07 -18.71
CA GLU A 67 7.72 26.51 -18.88
C GLU A 67 8.55 26.79 -20.15
N ASP A 68 8.67 25.82 -21.06
CA ASP A 68 9.29 26.00 -22.37
C ASP A 68 8.24 26.37 -23.44
N TYR A 69 7.79 27.63 -23.38
CA TYR A 69 7.12 28.32 -24.51
C TYR A 69 8.12 29.05 -25.41
#